data_AF-A0A3D2V8R0-F1
#
_entry.id   AF-A0A3D2V8R0-F1
#
_cell.length_a   1.000
_cell.length_b   1.000
_cell.length_c   1.000
_cell.angle_alpha   90.00
_cell.angle_beta   90.00
_cell.angle_gamma   90.00
#
_symmetry.space_group_name_H-M   'P 1'
#
loop_
_entity.id
_entity.type
_entity.pdbx_description
1 polymer ?
#
loop_
_entity_poly.entity_id
_entity_poly.type
_entity_poly.pdbx_seq_one_letter_code
_entity_poly.pdbx_strand_id
1 'polypeptide(L)' 'MPSSILDAIKLGIWDFEPIEHSSQEFEPTRSLPGSDIKLEVLTERLELGLPLWHPSDRRSYDDSE' A
#
# COMPACT_ATOMS: atom_id res chain seq x y z
N MET A 1 22.91 0.44 -6.17
CA MET A 1 21.49 0.25 -6.51
C MET A 1 20.71 1.32 -5.75
N PRO A 2 19.86 2.13 -6.40
CA PRO A 2 19.00 3.07 -5.69
C PRO A 2 18.14 2.32 -4.66
N SER A 3 18.06 2.88 -3.45
CA SER A 3 17.27 2.33 -2.34
C SER A 3 15.83 2.85 -2.30
N SER A 4 15.53 3.89 -3.09
CA SER A 4 14.23 4.55 -3.12
C SER A 4 13.98 5.19 -4.48
N ILE A 5 12.71 5.51 -4.75
CA ILE A 5 12.30 6.28 -5.95
C ILE A 5 13.02 7.64 -5.99
N LEU A 6 13.18 8.30 -4.83
CA LEU A 6 13.86 9.59 -4.76
C LEU A 6 15.34 9.48 -5.14
N ASP A 7 16.00 8.40 -4.75
CA ASP A 7 17.40 8.15 -5.13
C ASP A 7 17.51 7.82 -6.62
N ALA A 8 16.58 7.04 -7.17
CA ALA A 8 16.52 6.73 -8.59
C ALA A 8 16.36 7.99 -9.45
N ILE A 9 15.45 8.90 -9.07
CA ILE A 9 15.25 10.19 -9.76
C ILE A 9 16.54 11.02 -9.73
N LYS A 10 17.23 11.11 -8.59
CA LYS A 10 18.50 11.85 -8.47
C LYS A 10 19.59 11.27 -9.38
N LEU A 11 19.56 9.96 -9.62
CA LEU A 11 20.52 9.25 -10.46
C LEU A 11 20.13 9.21 -11.94
N GLY A 12 18.97 9.76 -12.32
CA GLY A 12 18.45 9.73 -13.69
C GLY A 12 17.95 8.35 -14.14
N ILE A 13 17.59 7.50 -13.19
CA ILE A 13 17.04 6.15 -13.42
C ILE A 13 15.52 6.26 -13.36
N TRP A 14 14.85 6.11 -14.51
CA TRP A 14 13.41 6.32 -14.66
C TRP A 14 12.59 5.02 -14.66
N ASP A 15 13.27 3.88 -14.82
CA ASP A 15 12.72 2.52 -14.85
C ASP A 15 12.92 1.79 -13.51
N PHE A 16 13.24 2.52 -12.45
CA PHE A 16 13.39 1.95 -11.12
C PHE A 16 12.02 1.59 -10.54
N GLU A 17 11.82 0.30 -10.30
CA GLU A 17 10.70 -0.21 -9.51
C GLU A 17 11.23 -0.69 -8.14
N PRO A 18 10.62 -0.26 -7.02
CA PRO A 18 10.91 -0.81 -5.71
C PRO A 18 10.65 -2.33 -5.65
N ILE A 19 11.19 -2.97 -4.62
CA ILE A 19 10.92 -4.39 -4.38
C ILE A 19 9.43 -4.54 -4.05
N GLU A 20 8.72 -5.39 -4.80
CA GLU A 20 7.33 -5.71 -4.52
C GLU A 20 7.22 -6.42 -3.17
N HIS A 21 6.33 -5.91 -2.31
CA HIS A 21 5.92 -6.58 -1.09
C HIS A 21 4.78 -7.54 -1.40
N SER A 22 4.90 -8.80 -0.96
CA SER A 22 3.84 -9.78 -1.11
C SER A 22 2.63 -9.38 -0.30
N SER A 23 1.43 -9.57 -0.84
CA SER A 23 0.19 -9.35 -0.09
C SER A 23 0.07 -10.28 1.13
N GLN A 24 0.87 -11.35 1.21
CA GLN A 24 0.91 -12.23 2.40
C GLN A 24 1.65 -11.60 3.59
N GLU A 25 2.31 -10.45 3.41
CA GLU A 25 3.09 -9.77 4.46
C GLU A 25 2.22 -8.90 5.38
N PHE A 26 0.97 -8.63 5.02
CA PHE A 26 0.09 -7.74 5.77
C PHE A 26 -1.40 -8.07 5.58
N GLU A 27 -2.21 -7.79 6.60
CA GLU A 27 -3.62 -8.18 6.61
C GLU A 27 -4.51 -7.22 5.81
N PRO A 28 -5.54 -7.73 5.08
CA PRO A 28 -6.58 -6.91 4.50
C PRO A 28 -7.46 -6.26 5.57
N THR A 29 -8.01 -5.10 5.25
CA THR A 29 -9.07 -4.46 6.03
C THR A 29 -10.43 -4.66 5.38
N ARG A 30 -11.41 -5.06 6.21
CA ARG A 30 -12.82 -5.16 5.83
C ARG A 30 -13.62 -3.90 6.19
N SER A 31 -12.95 -2.87 6.69
CA SER A 31 -13.57 -1.60 7.06
C SER A 31 -14.20 -0.91 5.85
N LEU A 32 -15.29 -0.18 6.10
CA LEU A 32 -16.00 0.53 5.04
C LEU A 32 -15.11 1.55 4.34
N PRO A 33 -15.29 1.76 3.02
CA PRO A 33 -14.64 2.84 2.31
C PRO A 33 -14.90 4.19 3.00
N GLY A 34 -13.84 4.95 3.24
CA GLY A 34 -13.92 6.29 3.84
C GLY A 34 -14.21 6.33 5.35
N SER A 35 -14.25 5.19 6.06
CA SER A 35 -14.36 5.20 7.52
C SER A 35 -13.03 5.56 8.19
N ASP A 36 -13.10 6.17 9.38
CA ASP A 36 -11.91 6.51 10.17
C ASP A 36 -11.04 5.27 10.44
N ILE A 37 -11.67 4.13 10.76
CA ILE A 37 -10.98 2.85 10.96
C ILE A 37 -10.17 2.45 9.73
N LYS A 38 -10.71 2.66 8.52
CA LYS A 38 -9.96 2.33 7.29
C LYS A 38 -8.77 3.27 7.12
N LEU A 39 -8.94 4.57 7.41
CA LEU A 39 -7.86 5.54 7.33
C LEU A 39 -6.74 5.25 8.34
N GLU A 40 -7.09 4.81 9.54
CA GLU A 40 -6.12 4.38 10.56
C GLU A 40 -5.28 3.20 10.06
N VAL A 41 -5.90 2.14 9.54
CA VAL A 41 -5.17 0.97 8.97
C VAL A 41 -4.24 1.38 7.83
N LEU A 42 -4.72 2.25 6.92
CA LEU A 42 -3.90 2.71 5.80
C LEU A 42 -2.72 3.58 6.26
N THR A 43 -2.90 4.35 7.33
CA THR A 43 -1.85 5.18 7.92
C THR A 43 -0.79 4.30 8.58
N GLU A 44 -1.18 3.29 9.36
CA GLU A 44 -0.24 2.34 9.98
C GLU A 44 0.62 1.63 8.92
N ARG A 45 0.01 1.19 7.80
CA ARG A 45 0.76 0.59 6.68
C ARG A 45 1.79 1.56 6.10
N LEU A 46 1.41 2.82 5.92
CA LEU A 46 2.32 3.85 5.40
C LEU A 46 3.52 4.07 6.31
N GLU A 47 3.31 4.13 7.64
CA GLU A 47 4.37 4.30 8.62
C GLU A 47 5.34 3.11 8.65
N LEU A 48 4.83 1.90 8.39
CA LEU A 48 5.62 0.67 8.28
C LEU A 48 6.33 0.50 6.93
N GLY A 49 6.08 1.39 5.96
CA GLY A 49 6.61 1.29 4.60
C GLY A 49 6.00 0.16 3.77
N LEU A 50 4.81 -0.32 4.16
CA LEU A 50 4.07 -1.35 3.43
C LEU A 50 3.27 -0.74 2.27
N PRO A 51 2.86 -1.55 1.28
CA PRO A 51 1.90 -1.10 0.28
C PRO A 51 0.63 -0.56 0.95
N LEU A 52 0.14 0.56 0.43
CA LEU A 52 -1.06 1.20 0.96
C LEU A 52 -2.28 0.26 0.87
N TRP A 53 -2.44 -0.42 -0.26
CA TRP A 53 -3.60 -1.26 -0.56
C TRP A 53 -3.26 -2.76 -0.47
N HIS A 54 -4.14 -3.53 0.16
CA HIS A 54 -4.15 -4.98 0.03
C HIS A 54 -5.15 -5.39 -1.08
N PRO A 55 -4.85 -6.37 -1.96
CA PRO A 55 -5.78 -6.82 -3.02
C PRO A 55 -7.17 -7.26 -2.51
N SER A 56 -7.20 -7.84 -1.31
CA SER A 56 -8.43 -8.24 -0.60
C SER A 56 -9.03 -7.19 0.33
N ASP A 57 -8.57 -5.92 0.29
CA ASP A 57 -9.23 -4.84 1.03
C ASP A 57 -10.66 -4.65 0.52
N ARG A 58 -11.59 -4.30 1.42
CA ARG A 58 -12.97 -3.95 1.03
C ARG A 58 -12.97 -2.67 0.19
N ARG A 59 -13.47 -2.74 -1.05
CA ARG A 59 -13.48 -1.60 -2.01
C ARG A 59 -14.86 -0.94 -2.14
N SER A 60 -15.92 -1.64 -1.79
CA SER A 60 -17.31 -1.23 -1.99
C SER A 60 -18.10 -1.22 -0.68
N TYR A 61 -19.22 -0.50 -0.69
CA TYR A 61 -20.22 -0.58 0.38
C TYR A 61 -20.98 -1.91 0.36
N ASP A 62 -21.09 -2.53 -0.79
CA ASP A 62 -21.67 -3.85 -0.96
C ASP A 62 -20.57 -4.92 -0.95
N ASP A 63 -20.68 -5.89 -0.04
CA ASP A 63 -19.73 -7.01 0.11
C ASP A 63 -20.21 -8.26 -0.64
N SER A 64 -21.22 -8.14 -1.51
CA SER A 64 -21.79 -9.27 -2.27
C SER A 64 -21.03 -9.65 -3.55
N GLU A 65 -19.82 -9.10 -3.77
CA GLU A 65 -18.91 -9.52 -4.85
C GLU A 65 -17.75 -10.40 -4.35
#